data_AF-A0A3Q3W0D7-F1
#
_entry.id   AF-A0A3Q3W0D7-F1
#
_cell.length_a   1.000
_cell.length_b   1.000
_cell.length_c   1.000
_cell.angle_alpha   90.00
_cell.angle_beta   90.00
_cell.angle_gamma   90.00
#
_symmetry.space_group_name_H-M   'P 1'
#
loop_
_entity.id
_entity.type
_entity.pdbx_description
1 polymer ?
#
loop_
_entity_poly.entity_id
_entity_poly.type
_entity_poly.pdbx_seq_one_letter_code
_entity_poly.pdbx_strand_id
1 'polypeptide(L)'
;MDFLLGNPFSTPVGQRIEQATSGSLQSEDWALNMEICDIINETDEGPRDSVKAIKKRIIGNKNFREIMLALTVLEACVKNCGHRFHVLVASQEFVEGVLVCSILPKNNPPTALHDRVLSLIQSWADAFRSSPSLVGVVYVYDDLRRRGLEFPMTDLDALSPIHTPNRVRLPTRVKITKRDDMAVVLISPPKPLCCSVICCYAFFPFQVWQNNNCWCR
;
A
#
# COMPACT_ATOMS: atom_id res chain seq x y z
N MET A 1 -22.22 -11.05 -17.44
CA MET A 1 -22.96 -9.95 -18.11
C MET A 1 -22.16 -8.70 -17.79
N ASP A 2 -21.14 -8.38 -18.60
CA ASP A 2 -20.16 -7.31 -18.31
C ASP A 2 -20.10 -6.26 -19.43
N PHE A 3 -21.01 -6.37 -20.42
CA PHE A 3 -21.01 -5.58 -21.64
C PHE A 3 -21.48 -4.12 -21.46
N LEU A 4 -21.99 -3.76 -20.27
CA LEU A 4 -22.47 -2.40 -19.98
C LEU A 4 -21.52 -1.59 -19.07
N LEU A 5 -20.38 -2.15 -18.67
CA LEU A 5 -19.39 -1.43 -17.88
C LEU A 5 -18.57 -0.56 -18.83
N GLY A 6 -18.80 0.77 -18.80
CA GLY A 6 -18.02 1.75 -19.56
C GLY A 6 -16.51 1.58 -19.34
N ASN A 7 -15.71 2.12 -20.26
CA ASN A 7 -14.26 1.99 -20.22
C ASN A 7 -13.70 2.38 -18.83
N PRO A 8 -13.00 1.47 -18.10
CA PRO A 8 -12.43 1.77 -16.78
C PRO A 8 -11.52 2.99 -16.72
N PHE A 9 -10.90 3.39 -17.84
CA PHE A 9 -10.08 4.60 -17.92
C PHE A 9 -10.88 5.89 -18.16
N SER A 10 -12.20 5.83 -18.31
CA SER A 10 -13.04 7.02 -18.47
C SER A 10 -13.46 7.67 -17.14
N THR A 11 -13.28 6.99 -16.01
CA THR A 11 -13.59 7.52 -14.67
C THR A 11 -12.50 8.50 -14.21
N PRO A 12 -12.77 9.42 -13.24
CA PRO A 12 -11.76 10.37 -12.78
C PRO A 12 -10.46 9.70 -12.30
N VAL A 13 -10.56 8.68 -11.45
CA VAL A 13 -9.40 7.90 -10.98
C VAL A 13 -8.80 7.05 -12.10
N GLY A 14 -9.64 6.53 -13.01
CA GLY A 14 -9.20 5.73 -14.14
C GLY A 14 -8.29 6.48 -15.11
N GLN A 15 -8.59 7.75 -15.38
CA GLN A 15 -7.75 8.61 -16.23
C GLN A 15 -6.38 8.85 -15.58
N ARG A 16 -6.33 9.05 -14.26
CA ARG A 16 -5.07 9.22 -13.52
C ARG A 16 -4.25 7.94 -13.54
N ILE A 17 -4.88 6.79 -13.33
CA ILE A 17 -4.22 5.49 -13.43
C ILE A 17 -3.70 5.26 -14.85
N GLU A 18 -4.46 5.60 -15.89
CA GLU A 18 -4.02 5.47 -17.28
C GLU A 18 -2.74 6.27 -17.55
N GLN A 19 -2.67 7.51 -17.05
CA GLN A 19 -1.50 8.38 -17.17
C GLN A 19 -0.31 7.88 -16.34
N ALA A 20 -0.53 7.54 -15.06
CA ALA A 20 0.50 7.07 -14.13
C ALA A 20 1.14 5.73 -14.55
N THR A 21 0.45 4.98 -15.42
CA THR A 21 0.88 3.67 -15.91
C THR A 21 1.21 3.68 -17.40
N SER A 22 1.44 4.86 -17.99
CA SER A 22 1.82 4.96 -19.40
C SER A 22 3.20 4.33 -19.65
N GLY A 23 3.30 3.48 -20.68
CA GLY A 23 4.56 2.87 -21.11
C GLY A 23 5.62 3.87 -21.58
N SER A 24 5.25 5.14 -21.81
CA SER A 24 6.16 6.22 -22.19
C SER A 24 6.85 6.92 -21.02
N LEU A 25 6.40 6.70 -19.77
CA LEU A 25 7.04 7.30 -18.59
C LEU A 25 8.47 6.81 -18.45
N GLN A 26 9.38 7.63 -17.92
CA GLN A 26 10.78 7.22 -17.65
C GLN A 26 10.95 6.58 -16.26
N SER A 27 10.14 7.01 -15.29
CA SER A 27 10.05 6.48 -13.93
C SER A 27 8.61 6.60 -13.42
N GLU A 28 8.36 6.13 -12.21
CA GLU A 28 7.11 6.36 -11.50
C GLU A 28 6.80 7.85 -11.37
N ASP A 29 5.54 8.23 -11.62
CA ASP A 29 5.03 9.56 -11.31
C ASP A 29 4.37 9.52 -9.93
N TRP A 30 5.15 9.85 -8.90
CA TRP A 30 4.65 9.84 -7.52
C TRP A 30 3.59 10.91 -7.25
N ALA A 31 3.58 12.01 -8.01
CA ALA A 31 2.53 13.02 -7.87
C ALA A 31 1.19 12.43 -8.32
N LEU A 32 1.15 11.76 -9.48
CA LEU A 32 -0.05 11.06 -9.95
C LEU A 32 -0.44 9.91 -9.02
N ASN A 33 0.52 9.14 -8.50
CA ASN A 33 0.23 8.04 -7.56
C ASN A 33 -0.46 8.56 -6.29
N MET A 34 -0.03 9.71 -5.77
CA MET A 34 -0.65 10.30 -4.59
C MET A 34 -2.02 10.90 -4.90
N GLU A 35 -2.17 11.57 -6.04
CA GLU A 35 -3.49 12.05 -6.49
C GLU A 35 -4.50 10.88 -6.64
N ILE A 36 -4.05 9.72 -7.12
CA ILE A 36 -4.88 8.51 -7.19
C ILE A 36 -5.33 8.09 -5.79
N CYS A 37 -4.44 8.07 -4.80
CA CYS A 37 -4.77 7.71 -3.43
C CYS A 37 -5.79 8.70 -2.83
N ASP A 38 -5.61 9.99 -3.08
CA ASP A 38 -6.53 11.04 -2.62
C ASP A 38 -7.93 10.81 -3.20
N ILE A 39 -8.05 10.58 -4.52
CA ILE A 39 -9.35 10.31 -5.16
C ILE A 39 -10.00 9.04 -4.58
N ILE A 40 -9.23 7.99 -4.31
CA ILE A 40 -9.75 6.74 -3.70
C ILE A 40 -10.30 7.00 -2.30
N ASN A 41 -9.63 7.84 -1.50
CA ASN A 41 -10.03 8.12 -0.13
C ASN A 41 -11.19 9.12 -0.04
N GLU A 42 -11.23 10.11 -0.93
CA GLU A 42 -12.17 11.23 -0.88
C GLU A 42 -13.51 10.97 -1.59
N THR A 43 -13.58 9.94 -2.44
CA THR A 43 -14.80 9.65 -3.22
C THR A 43 -15.42 8.30 -2.89
N ASP A 44 -16.74 8.19 -3.09
CA ASP A 44 -17.47 6.95 -2.83
C ASP A 44 -17.13 5.83 -3.84
N GLU A 45 -17.01 6.19 -5.12
CA GLU A 45 -16.73 5.26 -6.21
C GLU A 45 -15.22 5.01 -6.45
N GLY A 46 -14.34 5.86 -5.92
CA GLY A 46 -12.89 5.79 -6.10
C GLY A 46 -12.27 4.41 -5.88
N PRO A 47 -12.59 3.69 -4.78
CA PRO A 47 -12.09 2.33 -4.57
C PRO A 47 -12.50 1.34 -5.66
N ARG A 48 -13.76 1.38 -6.10
CA ARG A 48 -14.28 0.43 -7.10
C ARG A 48 -13.75 0.73 -8.49
N ASP A 49 -13.70 1.99 -8.85
CA ASP A 49 -13.25 2.41 -10.17
C ASP A 49 -11.73 2.27 -10.35
N SER A 50 -10.95 2.53 -9.30
CA SER A 50 -9.50 2.29 -9.32
C SER A 50 -9.17 0.80 -9.51
N VAL A 51 -9.87 -0.09 -8.80
CA VAL A 51 -9.70 -1.55 -8.95
C VAL A 51 -9.99 -2.00 -10.39
N LYS A 52 -11.05 -1.48 -11.03
CA LYS A 52 -11.36 -1.79 -12.43
C LYS A 52 -10.27 -1.29 -13.39
N ALA A 53 -9.78 -0.08 -13.18
CA ALA A 53 -8.73 0.52 -14.02
C ALA A 53 -7.39 -0.22 -13.87
N ILE A 54 -6.97 -0.55 -12.65
CA ILE A 54 -5.77 -1.36 -12.37
C ILE A 54 -5.91 -2.75 -12.99
N LYS A 55 -7.06 -3.42 -12.81
CA LYS A 55 -7.35 -4.72 -13.42
C LYS A 55 -7.21 -4.66 -14.94
N LYS A 56 -7.78 -3.63 -15.59
CA LYS A 56 -7.66 -3.40 -17.03
C LYS A 56 -6.21 -3.22 -17.49
N ARG A 57 -5.39 -2.51 -16.71
CA ARG A 57 -3.99 -2.26 -17.06
C ARG A 57 -3.12 -3.51 -16.96
N ILE A 58 -3.42 -4.42 -16.02
CA ILE A 58 -2.62 -5.62 -15.76
C ILE A 58 -3.06 -6.81 -16.63
N ILE A 59 -4.36 -7.11 -16.67
CA ILE A 59 -4.85 -8.34 -17.32
C ILE A 59 -4.71 -8.25 -18.83
N GLY A 60 -4.00 -9.21 -19.42
CA GLY A 60 -3.83 -9.33 -20.87
C GLY A 60 -2.86 -8.33 -21.48
N ASN A 61 -2.25 -7.46 -20.68
CA ASN A 61 -1.24 -6.54 -21.15
C ASN A 61 0.09 -7.27 -21.37
N LYS A 62 0.79 -6.98 -22.47
CA LYS A 62 2.12 -7.53 -22.78
C LYS A 62 3.24 -6.53 -22.55
N ASN A 63 2.89 -5.28 -22.25
CA ASN A 63 3.86 -4.26 -21.88
C ASN A 63 4.20 -4.39 -20.40
N PHE A 64 5.28 -5.10 -20.09
CA PHE A 64 5.69 -5.34 -18.69
C PHE A 64 6.03 -4.05 -17.94
N ARG A 65 6.43 -2.97 -18.63
CA ARG A 65 6.65 -1.66 -18.01
C ARG A 65 5.35 -1.10 -17.43
N GLU A 66 4.30 -1.13 -18.23
CA GLU A 66 2.96 -0.71 -17.83
C GLU A 66 2.41 -1.53 -16.66
N ILE A 67 2.65 -2.84 -16.67
CA ILE A 67 2.27 -3.74 -15.56
C ILE A 67 3.04 -3.37 -14.30
N MET A 68 4.36 -3.17 -14.37
CA MET A 68 5.18 -2.80 -13.22
C MET A 68 4.74 -1.46 -12.61
N LEU A 69 4.46 -0.45 -13.44
CA LEU A 69 3.91 0.83 -12.97
C LEU A 69 2.55 0.64 -12.30
N ALA A 70 1.67 -0.20 -12.85
CA ALA A 70 0.37 -0.50 -12.25
C ALA A 70 0.49 -1.22 -10.90
N LEU A 71 1.46 -2.12 -10.75
CA LEU A 71 1.76 -2.77 -9.48
C LEU A 71 2.30 -1.76 -8.45
N THR A 72 3.06 -0.75 -8.88
CA THR A 72 3.52 0.32 -7.99
C THR A 72 2.38 1.24 -7.56
N VAL A 73 1.48 1.63 -8.47
CA VAL A 73 0.24 2.35 -8.12
C VAL A 73 -0.56 1.55 -7.11
N LEU A 74 -0.77 0.25 -7.37
CA LEU A 74 -1.53 -0.64 -6.49
C LEU A 74 -0.89 -0.76 -5.10
N GLU A 75 0.44 -0.89 -5.01
CA GLU A 75 1.17 -0.88 -3.73
C GLU A 75 0.99 0.44 -2.99
N ALA A 76 1.10 1.58 -3.68
CA ALA A 76 0.90 2.90 -3.09
C ALA A 76 -0.52 3.03 -2.53
N CYS A 77 -1.54 2.58 -3.27
CA CYS A 77 -2.93 2.59 -2.80
C CYS A 77 -3.12 1.69 -1.58
N VAL A 78 -2.52 0.49 -1.52
CA VAL A 78 -2.63 -0.36 -0.32
C VAL A 78 -2.01 0.31 0.92
N LYS A 79 -0.88 1.01 0.74
CA LYS A 79 -0.18 1.71 1.83
C LYS A 79 -0.89 2.99 2.30
N ASN A 80 -1.58 3.69 1.40
CA ASN A 80 -2.12 5.04 1.68
C ASN A 80 -3.66 5.12 1.70
N CYS A 81 -4.36 4.07 1.28
CA CYS A 81 -5.83 4.04 1.29
C CYS A 81 -6.38 3.27 2.48
N GLY A 82 -7.66 3.53 2.79
CA GLY A 82 -8.35 2.89 3.90
C GLY A 82 -8.98 1.53 3.56
N HIS A 83 -9.65 0.99 4.58
CA HIS A 83 -10.31 -0.31 4.56
C HIS A 83 -11.25 -0.54 3.36
N ARG A 84 -11.95 0.51 2.90
CA ARG A 84 -12.85 0.46 1.73
C ARG A 84 -12.15 -0.02 0.45
N PHE A 85 -10.86 0.30 0.30
CA PHE A 85 -10.04 -0.18 -0.81
C PHE A 85 -9.50 -1.58 -0.51
N HIS A 86 -8.99 -1.81 0.70
CA HIS A 86 -8.38 -3.08 1.11
C HIS A 86 -9.31 -4.28 0.91
N VAL A 87 -10.60 -4.17 1.25
CA VAL A 87 -11.57 -5.27 1.07
C VAL A 87 -11.72 -5.71 -0.39
N LEU A 88 -11.46 -4.81 -1.34
CA LEU A 88 -11.53 -5.12 -2.77
C LEU A 88 -10.26 -5.83 -3.24
N VAL A 89 -9.09 -5.28 -2.90
CA VAL A 89 -7.79 -5.77 -3.40
C VAL A 89 -7.23 -6.97 -2.64
N ALA A 90 -7.65 -7.17 -1.39
CA ALA A 90 -7.29 -8.35 -0.59
C ALA A 90 -8.24 -9.54 -0.83
N SER A 91 -9.24 -9.39 -1.69
CA SER A 91 -10.14 -10.48 -2.05
C SER A 91 -9.41 -11.58 -2.83
N GLN A 92 -9.79 -12.84 -2.61
CA GLN A 92 -9.21 -13.97 -3.35
C GLN A 92 -9.40 -13.79 -4.87
N GLU A 93 -10.57 -13.32 -5.31
CA GLU A 93 -10.86 -13.06 -6.72
C GLU A 93 -9.88 -12.05 -7.34
N PHE A 94 -9.59 -10.94 -6.64
CA PHE A 94 -8.65 -9.94 -7.14
C PHE A 94 -7.21 -10.50 -7.16
N VAL A 95 -6.76 -11.11 -6.06
CA VAL A 95 -5.38 -11.61 -5.96
C VAL A 95 -5.12 -12.71 -6.98
N GLU A 96 -6.01 -13.71 -7.11
CA GLU A 96 -5.85 -14.77 -8.10
C GLU A 96 -6.04 -14.24 -9.53
N GLY A 97 -7.12 -13.48 -9.75
CA GLY A 97 -7.54 -13.04 -11.09
C GLY A 97 -6.66 -11.96 -11.69
N VAL A 98 -5.97 -11.16 -10.87
CA VAL A 98 -5.09 -10.06 -11.31
C VAL A 98 -3.63 -10.40 -11.06
N LEU A 99 -3.24 -10.62 -9.80
CA LEU A 99 -1.83 -10.78 -9.43
C LEU A 99 -1.28 -12.12 -9.89
N VAL A 100 -1.85 -13.24 -9.42
CA VAL A 100 -1.39 -14.58 -9.80
C VAL A 100 -1.55 -14.80 -11.31
N CYS A 101 -2.67 -14.36 -11.88
CA CYS A 101 -2.92 -14.46 -13.31
C CYS A 101 -1.83 -13.76 -14.14
N SER A 102 -1.28 -12.63 -13.68
CA SER A 102 -0.24 -11.88 -14.41
C SER A 102 1.08 -12.65 -14.53
N ILE A 103 1.38 -13.55 -13.58
CA ILE A 103 2.63 -14.31 -13.53
C ILE A 103 2.50 -15.77 -13.99
N LEU A 104 1.35 -16.16 -14.56
CA LEU A 104 1.18 -17.50 -15.10
C LEU A 104 2.16 -17.78 -16.24
N PRO A 105 2.68 -19.02 -16.38
CA PRO A 105 3.63 -19.39 -17.43
C PRO A 105 3.17 -19.01 -18.84
N LYS A 106 1.86 -19.06 -19.11
CA LYS A 106 1.26 -18.69 -20.40
C LYS A 106 1.51 -17.23 -20.82
N ASN A 107 1.79 -16.34 -19.86
CA ASN A 107 2.08 -14.93 -20.12
C ASN A 107 3.58 -14.68 -20.32
N ASN A 108 4.44 -15.66 -20.05
CA ASN A 108 5.90 -15.57 -20.11
C ASN A 108 6.46 -14.29 -19.42
N PRO A 109 6.14 -14.06 -18.13
CA PRO A 109 6.57 -12.86 -17.42
C PRO A 109 8.10 -12.85 -17.21
N PRO A 110 8.75 -11.68 -17.21
CA PRO A 110 10.14 -11.57 -16.77
C PRO A 110 10.24 -11.86 -15.26
N THR A 111 11.40 -12.38 -14.82
CA THR A 111 11.65 -12.72 -13.42
C THR A 111 11.36 -11.55 -12.47
N ALA A 112 11.73 -10.32 -12.84
CA ALA A 112 11.46 -9.14 -12.03
C ALA A 112 9.96 -8.90 -11.76
N LEU A 113 9.08 -9.20 -12.73
CA LEU A 113 7.64 -9.12 -12.54
C LEU A 113 7.14 -10.24 -11.61
N HIS A 114 7.68 -11.45 -11.78
CA HIS A 114 7.37 -12.59 -10.94
C HIS A 114 7.69 -12.28 -9.46
N ASP A 115 8.91 -11.85 -9.19
CA ASP A 115 9.38 -11.52 -7.83
C ASP A 115 8.57 -10.38 -7.21
N ARG A 116 8.25 -9.35 -8.00
CA ARG A 116 7.44 -8.21 -7.56
C ARG A 116 6.04 -8.64 -7.13
N VAL A 117 5.38 -9.50 -7.90
CA VAL A 117 4.03 -9.99 -7.57
C VAL A 117 4.05 -10.86 -6.32
N LEU A 118 5.03 -11.76 -6.19
CA LEU A 118 5.15 -12.61 -5.00
C LEU A 118 5.44 -11.79 -3.75
N SER A 119 6.30 -10.78 -3.84
CA SER A 119 6.60 -9.85 -2.76
C SER A 119 5.34 -9.11 -2.28
N LEU A 120 4.49 -8.64 -3.20
CA LEU A 120 3.22 -7.99 -2.84
C LEU A 120 2.27 -8.96 -2.14
N ILE A 121 2.06 -10.15 -2.69
CA ILE A 121 1.17 -11.16 -2.10
C ILE A 121 1.63 -11.52 -0.67
N GLN A 122 2.92 -11.76 -0.47
CA GLN A 122 3.48 -12.06 0.85
C GLN A 122 3.30 -10.90 1.82
N SER A 123 3.71 -9.69 1.41
CA SER A 123 3.63 -8.50 2.27
C SER A 123 2.19 -8.22 2.71
N TRP A 124 1.22 -8.40 1.83
CA TRP A 124 -0.19 -8.19 2.15
C TRP A 124 -0.78 -9.32 2.99
N ALA A 125 -0.37 -10.57 2.74
CA ALA A 125 -0.76 -11.69 3.58
C ALA A 125 -0.29 -11.48 5.02
N ASP A 126 0.95 -11.01 5.22
CA ASP A 126 1.47 -10.75 6.55
C ASP A 126 0.82 -9.52 7.22
N ALA A 127 0.59 -8.45 6.45
CA ALA A 127 -0.07 -7.24 6.96
C ALA A 127 -1.56 -7.47 7.33
N PHE A 128 -2.26 -8.32 6.57
CA PHE A 128 -3.71 -8.51 6.72
C PHE A 128 -4.11 -9.78 7.47
N ARG A 129 -3.15 -10.61 7.91
CA ARG A 129 -3.40 -11.90 8.59
C ARG A 129 -4.35 -11.80 9.78
N SER A 130 -4.28 -10.70 10.54
CA SER A 130 -5.11 -10.48 11.73
C SER A 130 -6.46 -9.83 11.44
N SER A 131 -6.80 -9.56 10.17
CA SER A 131 -8.02 -8.87 9.76
C SER A 131 -8.99 -9.83 9.07
N PRO A 132 -10.04 -10.33 9.74
CA PRO A 132 -10.92 -11.38 9.21
C PRO A 132 -11.59 -11.02 7.87
N SER A 133 -11.84 -9.74 7.61
CA SER A 133 -12.43 -9.24 6.37
C SER A 133 -11.45 -9.18 5.19
N LEU A 134 -10.15 -9.42 5.42
CA LEU A 134 -9.06 -9.27 4.42
C LEU A 134 -8.27 -10.57 4.21
N VAL A 135 -8.77 -11.71 4.71
CA VAL A 135 -8.08 -13.00 4.67
C VAL A 135 -7.92 -13.61 3.27
N GLY A 136 -8.57 -13.05 2.25
CA GLY A 136 -8.51 -13.56 0.87
C GLY A 136 -7.07 -13.69 0.36
N VAL A 137 -6.24 -12.66 0.55
CA VAL A 137 -4.81 -12.70 0.16
C VAL A 137 -4.01 -13.72 0.97
N VAL A 138 -4.36 -13.95 2.23
CA VAL A 138 -3.71 -14.93 3.12
C VAL A 138 -3.95 -16.34 2.58
N TYR A 139 -5.20 -16.66 2.20
CA TYR A 139 -5.52 -17.95 1.59
C TYR A 139 -4.73 -18.20 0.31
N VAL A 140 -4.62 -17.20 -0.56
CA VAL A 140 -3.85 -17.33 -1.80
C VAL A 140 -2.37 -17.53 -1.52
N TYR A 141 -1.78 -16.75 -0.61
CA TYR A 141 -0.38 -16.92 -0.19
C TYR A 141 -0.10 -18.33 0.34
N ASP A 142 -0.91 -18.82 1.28
CA ASP A 142 -0.73 -20.14 1.88
C ASP A 142 -0.98 -21.26 0.85
N ASP A 143 -1.90 -21.09 -0.10
CA ASP A 143 -2.12 -22.03 -1.20
C ASP A 143 -0.92 -22.14 -2.15
N LEU A 144 -0.36 -20.99 -2.57
CA LEU A 144 0.82 -20.96 -3.44
C LEU A 144 2.02 -21.63 -2.76
N ARG A 145 2.22 -21.39 -1.45
CA ARG A 145 3.26 -22.06 -0.67
C ARG A 145 3.05 -23.57 -0.57
N ARG A 146 1.81 -24.01 -0.31
CA ARG A 146 1.48 -25.45 -0.29
C ARG A 146 1.74 -26.13 -1.63
N ARG A 147 1.61 -25.40 -2.73
CA ARG A 147 1.92 -25.86 -4.10
C ARG A 147 3.41 -25.81 -4.44
N GLY A 148 4.27 -25.42 -3.50
CA GLY A 148 5.72 -25.39 -3.66
C GLY A 148 6.27 -24.13 -4.32
N LEU A 149 5.48 -23.04 -4.40
CA LEU A 149 6.00 -21.77 -4.91
C LEU A 149 6.89 -21.11 -3.85
N GLU A 150 8.12 -20.79 -4.23
CA GLU A 150 9.06 -20.07 -3.38
C GLU A 150 8.79 -18.57 -3.45
N PHE A 151 8.68 -17.94 -2.29
CA PHE A 151 8.54 -16.50 -2.16
C PHE A 151 9.89 -15.87 -1.84
N PRO A 152 10.15 -14.64 -2.31
CA PRO A 152 11.40 -13.94 -2.00
C PRO A 152 11.56 -13.80 -0.48
N MET A 153 12.81 -13.84 0.00
CA MET A 153 13.07 -13.56 1.40
C MET A 153 12.61 -12.15 1.73
N THR A 154 11.79 -12.01 2.77
CA THR A 154 11.53 -10.70 3.37
C THR A 154 12.86 -10.24 3.93
N ASP A 155 13.43 -9.17 3.35
CA ASP A 155 14.72 -8.65 3.78
C ASP A 155 14.58 -8.01 5.16
N LEU A 156 14.70 -8.82 6.21
CA LEU A 156 14.63 -8.38 7.61
C LEU A 156 15.86 -7.52 7.98
N ASP A 157 16.96 -7.59 7.22
CA ASP A 157 18.16 -6.78 7.45
C ASP A 157 18.00 -5.33 6.95
N ALA A 158 17.02 -5.06 6.08
CA ALA A 158 16.60 -3.70 5.73
C ALA A 158 15.87 -2.99 6.90
N LEU A 159 15.40 -3.74 7.91
CA LEU A 159 14.88 -3.22 9.17
C LEU A 159 16.05 -2.81 10.09
N SER A 160 16.89 -1.90 9.63
CA SER A 160 17.90 -1.29 10.49
C SER A 160 17.21 -0.73 11.75
N PRO A 161 17.68 -1.05 12.98
CA PRO A 161 17.11 -0.51 14.20
C PRO A 161 17.15 1.01 14.10
N ILE A 162 15.99 1.67 14.21
CA ILE A 162 15.90 3.12 14.30
C ILE A 162 16.75 3.54 15.50
N HIS A 163 17.97 4.00 15.23
CA HIS A 163 18.73 4.81 16.17
C HIS A 163 18.02 6.16 16.19
N THR A 164 16.96 6.25 16.99
CA THR A 164 16.39 7.54 17.35
C THR A 164 17.51 8.29 18.06
N PRO A 165 18.10 9.37 17.48
CA PRO A 165 19.07 10.15 18.21
C PRO A 165 18.35 10.66 19.46
N ASN A 166 19.00 10.47 20.60
CA ASN A 166 18.45 10.79 21.91
C ASN A 166 17.99 12.26 21.89
N ARG A 167 16.70 12.50 22.12
CA ARG A 167 16.14 13.84 22.14
C ARG A 167 16.93 14.65 23.16
N VAL A 168 17.74 15.61 22.71
CA VAL A 168 18.39 16.57 23.59
C VAL A 168 17.27 17.32 24.30
N ARG A 169 17.03 16.97 25.57
CA ARG A 169 16.08 17.67 26.42
C ARG A 169 16.67 19.07 26.62
N LEU A 170 16.13 20.05 25.91
CA LEU A 170 16.31 21.46 26.28
C LEU A 170 15.89 21.60 27.75
N PRO A 171 16.71 22.21 28.63
CA PRO A 171 16.39 22.31 30.04
C PRO A 171 15.10 23.13 30.19
N THR A 172 14.07 22.48 30.71
CA THR A 172 12.79 23.09 31.01
C THR A 172 13.04 24.18 32.06
N ARG A 173 12.69 25.42 31.73
CA ARG A 173 12.78 26.58 32.64
C ARG A 173 12.00 26.26 33.91
N VAL A 174 12.71 26.01 35.00
CA VAL A 174 12.14 25.82 36.33
C VAL A 174 11.47 27.13 36.75
N LYS A 175 10.14 27.16 36.83
CA LYS A 175 9.42 28.17 37.60
C LYS A 175 9.13 27.57 38.97
N ILE A 176 9.84 28.08 39.98
CA ILE A 176 9.58 27.82 41.39
C ILE A 176 8.41 28.72 41.80
N THR A 177 7.29 28.13 42.21
CA THR A 177 6.34 28.78 43.13
C THR A 177 5.79 27.75 44.11
N LYS A 178 5.63 28.19 45.35
CA LYS A 178 5.47 27.40 46.58
C LYS A 178 4.12 26.68 46.69
N ARG A 179 4.15 25.66 47.56
CA ARG A 179 3.12 24.76 48.07
C ARG A 179 1.84 25.49 48.50
N ASP A 180 0.67 24.94 48.18
CA ASP A 180 -0.20 24.15 49.08
C ASP A 180 -1.38 23.57 48.25
N ASP A 181 -2.03 22.53 48.78
CA ASP A 181 -3.18 21.77 48.26
C ASP A 181 -2.95 20.57 47.30
N MET A 182 -3.39 19.43 47.82
CA MET A 182 -3.39 18.10 47.21
C MET A 182 -4.42 18.05 46.07
N ALA A 183 -4.02 18.42 44.85
CA ALA A 183 -4.81 18.17 43.65
C ALA A 183 -4.44 16.80 43.08
N VAL A 184 -5.32 15.81 43.26
CA VAL A 184 -5.28 14.56 42.49
C VAL A 184 -5.64 14.93 41.04
N VAL A 185 -4.64 15.00 40.16
CA VAL A 185 -4.88 15.13 38.72
C VAL A 185 -5.27 13.75 38.20
N LEU A 186 -6.57 13.52 38.05
CA LEU A 186 -7.10 12.39 37.28
C LEU A 186 -6.78 12.63 35.81
N ILE A 187 -5.71 12.03 35.31
CA ILE A 187 -5.41 11.95 33.89
C ILE A 187 -6.24 10.79 33.34
N SER A 188 -7.40 11.09 32.75
CA SER A 188 -8.11 10.14 31.90
C SER A 188 -7.18 9.67 30.77
N PRO A 189 -7.11 8.35 30.46
CA PRO A 189 -6.30 7.88 29.36
C PRO A 189 -6.82 8.49 28.04
N PRO A 190 -5.93 8.99 27.15
CA PRO A 190 -6.36 9.30 25.80
C PRO A 190 -6.86 8.01 25.16
N LYS A 191 -8.05 8.09 24.54
CA LYS A 191 -8.67 7.02 23.76
C LYS A 191 -7.60 6.40 22.83
N PRO A 192 -7.54 5.06 22.68
CA PRO A 192 -6.60 4.46 21.76
C PRO A 192 -7.05 4.83 20.34
N LEU A 193 -6.35 5.79 19.73
CA LEU A 193 -6.28 5.85 18.28
C LEU A 193 -5.66 4.53 17.86
N CYS A 194 -6.43 3.77 17.12
CA CYS A 194 -6.09 2.47 16.57
C CYS A 194 -4.76 2.60 15.80
N CYS A 195 -3.64 2.30 16.47
CA CYS A 195 -2.38 2.02 15.80
C CYS A 195 -2.54 0.67 15.11
N SER A 196 -3.23 0.68 13.98
CA SER A 196 -3.25 -0.46 13.07
C SER A 196 -1.81 -0.74 12.66
N VAL A 197 -1.46 -2.02 12.79
CA VAL A 197 -0.16 -2.67 12.56
C VAL A 197 0.49 -2.38 11.19
N ILE A 198 -0.17 -1.61 10.32
CA ILE A 198 0.28 -1.17 9.00
C ILE A 198 1.48 -0.21 9.10
N CYS A 199 1.61 0.56 10.19
CA CYS A 199 2.71 1.54 10.33
C CYS A 199 4.08 0.89 10.61
N CYS A 200 4.13 -0.37 11.07
CA CYS A 200 5.40 -1.04 11.37
C CYS A 200 6.10 -1.67 10.15
N TYR A 201 5.42 -1.77 8.99
CA TYR A 201 6.03 -2.26 7.74
C TYR A 201 6.48 -1.13 6.81
N ALA A 202 6.32 0.13 7.22
CA ALA A 202 6.61 1.30 6.40
C ALA A 202 7.95 1.95 6.78
N PHE A 203 9.07 1.21 6.75
CA PHE A 203 10.40 1.84 6.79
C PHE A 203 11.38 1.18 5.78
N PHE A 204 11.47 1.84 4.60
CA PHE A 204 12.61 2.03 3.67
C PHE A 204 13.03 0.96 2.63
N PRO A 205 13.59 1.36 1.43
CA PRO A 205 14.16 2.66 1.07
C PRO A 205 13.55 3.33 -0.17
N PHE A 206 13.00 4.54 -0.03
CA PHE A 206 12.97 5.52 -1.11
C PHE A 206 13.47 6.84 -0.53
N GLN A 207 14.77 7.06 -0.69
CA GLN A 207 15.42 8.30 -0.34
C GLN A 207 15.17 9.28 -1.50
N VAL A 208 13.97 9.87 -1.55
CA VAL A 208 13.76 11.08 -2.37
C VAL A 208 14.25 12.25 -1.54
N TRP A 209 15.52 12.62 -1.77
CA TRP A 209 16.02 13.92 -1.34
C TRP A 209 15.57 14.95 -2.37
N GLN A 210 14.48 15.67 -2.08
CA GLN A 210 14.21 16.95 -2.73
C GLN A 210 13.82 18.00 -1.68
N ASN A 211 14.77 18.90 -1.43
CA ASN A 211 14.62 20.25 -0.87
C ASN A 211 13.54 20.46 0.22
N ASN A 212 13.90 20.13 1.46
CA ASN A 212 13.54 20.86 2.69
C ASN A 212 12.07 21.04 3.09
N ASN A 213 11.09 20.24 2.63
CA ASN A 213 9.77 20.23 3.27
C ASN A 213 9.17 18.82 3.37
N CYS A 214 9.15 18.25 4.58
CA CYS A 214 8.34 17.08 4.90
C CYS A 214 6.86 17.51 4.94
N TRP A 215 6.06 16.98 4.02
CA TRP A 215 4.61 17.07 4.11
C TRP A 215 4.08 15.92 4.95
N CYS A 216 3.65 16.21 6.17
CA CYS A 216 2.68 15.40 6.90
C CYS A 216 1.37 16.18 6.87
N ARG A 217 0.35 15.63 6.20
CA ARG A 217 -1.05 15.89 6.53
C ARG A 217 -1.66 14.61 7.04
#